data_AF-A0A8T5MZI6-F1
#
_entry.id   AF-A0A8T5MZI6-F1
#
_cell.length_a   1.000
_cell.length_b   1.000
_cell.length_c   1.000
_cell.angle_alpha   90.00
_cell.angle_beta   90.00
_cell.angle_gamma   90.00
#
_symmetry.space_group_name_H-M   'P 1'
#
loop_
_entity.id
_entity.type
_entity.pdbx_description
1 polymer ?
#
loop_
_entity_poly.entity_id
_entity_poly.type
_entity_poly.pdbx_seq_one_letter_code
_entity_poly.pdbx_strand_id
1 'polypeptide(L)'
;MKKKKAELTTQQIVLLIILITSFAVILFLLFRLNLGETTSKEVCHNSVILKGNSALAQEAVSLNCHTKYLCITADGSCEQMTKPEIAKVKDKEELYKVLADEMADCWWMFGEGKVDYVQSDMTKKLYCSICSQIAFDDSLKKDEERYGIENAKINQKDFYEYLADKKISKNEISYLEYLYGFNDLEEFEKYLNEIEKEFNNFDVNNQFYIIIGISSKISTLSWAVSGAGLGLAVFALTFTPLAPSVPFIVGAGLITTGGATSTLVGITLKGLSGDEYLRPTIIEVNSDVFKSLKCEEILTFQ
;
A
#
# COMPACT_ATOMS: atom_id res chain seq x y z
N MET A 1 -42.04 -57.72 -7.76
CA MET A 1 -41.44 -56.41 -8.15
C MET A 1 -40.68 -56.58 -9.46
N LYS A 2 -41.21 -56.04 -10.58
CA LYS A 2 -40.54 -56.09 -11.88
C LYS A 2 -39.31 -55.16 -11.85
N LYS A 3 -38.11 -55.73 -11.96
CA LYS A 3 -36.86 -54.98 -12.12
C LYS A 3 -36.91 -54.26 -13.48
N LYS A 4 -37.25 -52.97 -13.49
CA LYS A 4 -37.03 -52.11 -14.65
C LYS A 4 -35.51 -52.00 -14.82
N LYS A 5 -34.95 -52.70 -15.79
CA LYS A 5 -33.57 -52.47 -16.22
C LYS A 5 -33.56 -51.07 -16.84
N ALA A 6 -32.76 -50.18 -16.27
CA ALA A 6 -32.53 -48.87 -16.87
C ALA A 6 -31.82 -49.08 -18.20
N GLU A 7 -32.54 -48.98 -19.31
CA GLU A 7 -31.93 -48.74 -20.61
C GLU A 7 -31.35 -47.32 -20.57
N LEU A 8 -30.05 -47.22 -20.28
CA LEU A 8 -29.29 -46.04 -20.64
C LEU A 8 -29.36 -45.94 -22.16
N THR A 9 -30.15 -44.98 -22.65
CA THR A 9 -30.27 -44.75 -24.08
C THR A 9 -28.90 -44.35 -24.62
N THR A 10 -28.50 -44.91 -25.76
CA THR A 10 -27.23 -44.59 -26.45
C THR A 10 -26.99 -43.08 -26.56
N GLN A 11 -28.06 -42.29 -26.63
CA GLN A 11 -28.04 -40.82 -26.62
C GLN A 11 -27.44 -40.22 -25.34
N GLN A 12 -27.69 -40.78 -24.16
CA GLN A 12 -27.12 -40.30 -22.90
C GLN A 12 -25.60 -40.55 -22.84
N ILE A 13 -25.14 -41.66 -23.43
CA ILE A 13 -23.71 -41.98 -23.50
C ILE A 13 -22.98 -40.98 -24.40
N VAL A 14 -23.55 -40.66 -25.57
CA VAL A 14 -22.94 -39.69 -26.50
C VAL A 14 -22.88 -38.29 -25.88
N LEU A 15 -23.94 -37.85 -25.20
CA LEU A 15 -23.97 -36.55 -24.52
C LEU A 15 -22.94 -36.47 -23.39
N LEU A 16 -22.74 -37.55 -22.64
CA LEU A 16 -21.72 -37.63 -21.59
C LEU A 16 -20.30 -37.50 -22.16
N ILE A 17 -20.00 -38.17 -23.29
CA ILE A 17 -18.69 -38.07 -23.95
C ILE A 17 -18.42 -36.63 -24.39
N ILE A 18 -19.38 -35.97 -25.03
CA ILE A 18 -19.23 -34.57 -25.46
C ILE A 18 -18.96 -33.66 -24.26
N LEU A 19 -19.67 -33.83 -23.14
CA LEU A 19 -19.47 -33.04 -21.94
C LEU A 19 -18.05 -33.23 -21.38
N ILE A 20 -17.59 -34.47 -21.24
CA ILE A 20 -16.24 -34.77 -20.74
C ILE A 20 -15.17 -34.22 -21.69
N THR A 21 -15.32 -34.42 -23.00
CA THR A 21 -14.36 -33.90 -24.00
C THR A 21 -14.33 -32.38 -23.98
N SER A 22 -15.48 -31.70 -23.87
CA SER A 22 -15.53 -30.24 -23.77
C SER A 22 -14.85 -29.71 -22.51
N PHE A 23 -15.09 -30.34 -21.35
CA PHE A 23 -14.45 -29.97 -20.10
C PHE A 23 -12.93 -30.20 -20.14
N ALA A 24 -12.50 -31.32 -20.73
CA ALA A 24 -11.08 -31.61 -20.91
C ALA A 24 -10.38 -30.60 -21.83
N VAL A 25 -11.02 -30.17 -22.92
CA VAL A 25 -10.49 -29.11 -23.81
C VAL A 25 -10.38 -27.78 -23.07
N ILE A 26 -11.38 -27.40 -22.27
CA ILE A 26 -11.34 -26.18 -21.45
C ILE A 26 -10.20 -26.26 -20.42
N LEU A 27 -10.09 -27.35 -19.66
CA LEU A 27 -8.99 -27.54 -18.70
C LEU A 27 -7.63 -27.50 -19.39
N PHE A 28 -7.49 -28.15 -20.55
CA PHE A 28 -6.25 -28.12 -21.31
C PHE A 28 -5.89 -26.69 -21.74
N LEU A 29 -6.86 -25.90 -22.18
CA LEU A 29 -6.65 -24.48 -22.49
C LEU A 29 -6.25 -23.68 -21.26
N LEU A 30 -6.89 -23.90 -20.10
CA LEU A 30 -6.53 -23.22 -18.85
C LEU A 30 -5.10 -23.54 -18.40
N PHE A 31 -4.67 -24.80 -18.49
CA PHE A 31 -3.29 -25.19 -18.20
C PHE A 31 -2.30 -24.65 -19.23
N ARG A 32 -2.66 -24.64 -20.52
CA ARG A 32 -1.81 -24.10 -21.60
C ARG A 32 -1.66 -22.60 -21.59
N LEU A 33 -2.68 -21.89 -21.11
CA LEU A 33 -2.63 -20.43 -20.95
C LEU A 33 -1.63 -20.02 -19.87
N ASN A 34 -1.06 -20.98 -19.13
CA ASN A 34 -0.03 -20.77 -18.13
C ASN A 34 -0.36 -19.52 -17.33
N LEU A 35 -1.58 -19.53 -16.73
CA LEU A 35 -2.06 -18.51 -15.81
C LEU A 35 -0.87 -18.24 -14.90
N GLY A 36 -0.15 -17.15 -15.16
CA GLY A 36 1.16 -16.91 -14.57
C GLY A 36 1.01 -17.04 -13.06
N GLU A 37 2.06 -17.43 -12.36
CA GLU A 37 2.03 -17.36 -10.90
C GLU A 37 1.57 -15.95 -10.52
N THR A 38 0.31 -15.85 -10.08
CA THR A 38 -0.27 -14.58 -9.71
C THR A 38 0.53 -14.11 -8.53
N THR A 39 1.16 -12.96 -8.66
CA THR A 39 1.99 -12.46 -7.58
C THR A 39 1.09 -12.16 -6.38
N SER A 40 1.61 -12.27 -5.15
CA SER A 40 0.85 -11.91 -3.95
C SER A 40 0.27 -10.48 -4.04
N LYS A 41 0.94 -9.59 -4.79
CA LYS A 41 0.50 -8.23 -5.08
C LYS A 41 -0.79 -8.21 -5.90
N GLU A 42 -0.87 -9.00 -6.98
CA GLU A 42 -2.07 -9.12 -7.81
C GLU A 42 -3.25 -9.77 -7.07
N VAL A 43 -2.98 -10.77 -6.24
CA VAL A 43 -4.00 -11.42 -5.40
C VAL A 43 -4.57 -10.41 -4.40
N CYS A 44 -3.72 -9.63 -3.73
CA CYS A 44 -4.15 -8.56 -2.84
C CYS A 44 -5.00 -7.53 -3.59
N HIS A 45 -4.50 -7.01 -4.72
CA HIS A 45 -5.22 -6.04 -5.54
C HIS A 45 -6.60 -6.54 -5.93
N ASN A 46 -6.69 -7.75 -6.51
CA ASN A 46 -7.96 -8.34 -6.91
C ASN A 46 -8.91 -8.53 -5.72
N SER A 47 -8.40 -8.90 -4.54
CA SER A 47 -9.22 -9.01 -3.33
C SER A 47 -9.77 -7.66 -2.87
N VAL A 48 -8.98 -6.58 -2.96
CA VAL A 48 -9.40 -5.21 -2.66
C VAL A 48 -10.47 -4.75 -3.64
N ILE A 49 -10.26 -4.94 -4.94
CA ILE A 49 -11.23 -4.60 -5.98
C ILE A 49 -12.54 -5.38 -5.78
N LEU A 50 -12.46 -6.69 -5.53
CA LEU A 50 -13.64 -7.53 -5.30
C LEU A 50 -14.40 -7.10 -4.05
N LYS A 51 -13.70 -6.81 -2.96
CA LYS A 51 -14.33 -6.34 -1.72
C LYS A 51 -15.07 -5.03 -1.95
N GLY A 52 -14.43 -4.04 -2.58
CA GLY A 52 -15.05 -2.74 -2.81
C GLY A 52 -16.15 -2.72 -3.88
N ASN A 53 -16.14 -3.64 -4.85
CA ASN A 53 -17.19 -3.74 -5.88
C ASN A 53 -18.32 -4.72 -5.55
N SER A 54 -18.19 -5.53 -4.51
CA SER A 54 -19.19 -6.57 -4.23
C SER A 54 -20.51 -5.94 -3.76
N ALA A 55 -21.56 -6.14 -4.58
CA ALA A 55 -22.96 -5.88 -4.20
C ALA A 55 -23.50 -6.93 -3.20
N LEU A 56 -22.76 -8.03 -3.04
CA LEU A 56 -22.98 -9.04 -2.02
C LEU A 56 -22.43 -8.53 -0.67
N ALA A 57 -22.90 -9.10 0.44
CA ALA A 57 -22.42 -8.73 1.77
C ALA A 57 -20.89 -8.86 1.83
N GLN A 58 -20.18 -7.72 1.87
CA GLN A 58 -18.71 -7.65 1.82
C GLN A 58 -18.05 -8.41 2.98
N GLU A 59 -18.80 -8.71 4.04
CA GLU A 59 -18.39 -9.61 5.14
C GLU A 59 -17.98 -11.01 4.64
N ALA A 60 -18.49 -11.45 3.48
CA ALA A 60 -18.15 -12.74 2.89
C ALA A 60 -16.81 -12.74 2.15
N VAL A 61 -16.22 -11.58 1.87
CA VAL A 61 -14.97 -11.45 1.10
C VAL A 61 -13.88 -10.87 1.99
N SER A 62 -13.05 -11.76 2.55
CA SER A 62 -11.83 -11.36 3.26
C SER A 62 -10.80 -10.80 2.30
N LEU A 63 -10.08 -9.75 2.71
CA LEU A 63 -8.91 -9.27 1.96
C LEU A 63 -7.84 -10.36 1.99
N ASN A 64 -7.17 -10.58 0.85
CA ASN A 64 -6.10 -11.55 0.72
C ASN A 64 -4.78 -10.84 0.47
N CYS A 65 -4.40 -10.01 1.44
CA CYS A 65 -3.20 -9.19 1.40
C CYS A 65 -2.21 -9.68 2.46
N HIS A 66 -1.07 -10.19 1.99
CA HIS A 66 0.02 -10.66 2.85
C HIS A 66 1.09 -9.58 2.99
N THR A 67 1.60 -9.38 4.19
CA THR A 67 2.74 -8.49 4.40
C THR A 67 3.99 -9.08 3.73
N LYS A 68 4.62 -8.28 2.86
CA LYS A 68 5.88 -8.64 2.23
C LYS A 68 7.05 -8.35 3.17
N TYR A 69 7.85 -9.36 3.49
CA TYR A 69 9.08 -9.18 4.25
C TYR A 69 10.24 -8.93 3.28
N LEU A 70 10.78 -7.72 3.28
CA LEU A 70 11.82 -7.27 2.35
C LEU A 70 13.09 -6.92 3.11
N CYS A 71 14.22 -7.45 2.64
CA CYS A 71 15.52 -7.09 3.16
C CYS A 71 16.38 -6.48 2.07
N ILE A 72 16.85 -5.26 2.32
CA ILE A 72 17.67 -4.50 1.38
C ILE A 72 19.14 -4.65 1.77
N THR A 73 19.98 -5.06 0.82
CA THR A 73 21.36 -5.49 1.09
C THR A 73 22.30 -5.14 -0.05
N ALA A 74 23.58 -4.92 0.27
CA ALA A 74 24.64 -4.73 -0.71
C ALA A 74 25.22 -6.07 -1.20
N ASP A 75 25.33 -7.07 -0.32
CA ASP A 75 26.03 -8.33 -0.63
C ASP A 75 25.09 -9.47 -1.01
N GLY A 76 23.80 -9.39 -0.64
CA GLY A 76 22.80 -10.43 -0.87
C GLY A 76 22.49 -11.27 0.37
N SER A 77 23.10 -10.95 1.52
CA SER A 77 22.76 -11.53 2.82
C SER A 77 21.66 -10.72 3.51
N CYS A 78 20.98 -11.36 4.46
CA CYS A 78 20.07 -10.68 5.37
C CYS A 78 20.03 -11.38 6.73
N GLU A 79 20.59 -10.73 7.74
CA GLU A 79 20.63 -11.27 9.10
C GLU A 79 19.41 -10.83 9.94
N GLN A 80 18.75 -9.76 9.53
CA GLN A 80 17.69 -9.10 10.30
C GLN A 80 16.32 -9.80 10.24
N MET A 81 16.13 -10.77 9.32
CA MET A 81 14.81 -11.39 9.07
C MET A 81 14.93 -12.87 8.74
N THR A 82 13.92 -13.66 9.13
CA THR A 82 13.85 -15.09 8.81
C THR A 82 13.10 -15.29 7.48
N LYS A 83 13.84 -15.53 6.38
CA LYS A 83 13.32 -15.75 5.00
C LYS A 83 12.67 -14.52 4.32
N PRO A 84 13.32 -13.35 4.28
CA PRO A 84 12.83 -12.23 3.50
C PRO A 84 13.05 -12.42 1.99
N GLU A 85 12.33 -11.65 1.19
CA GLU A 85 12.73 -11.36 -0.19
C GLU A 85 13.97 -10.45 -0.16
N ILE A 86 14.99 -10.79 -0.95
CA ILE A 86 16.27 -10.07 -0.97
C ILE A 86 16.28 -9.05 -2.11
N ALA A 87 16.35 -7.77 -1.75
CA ALA A 87 16.61 -6.68 -2.69
C ALA A 87 18.07 -6.27 -2.64
N LYS A 88 18.85 -6.74 -3.61
CA LYS A 88 20.26 -6.36 -3.74
C LYS A 88 20.38 -5.02 -4.44
N VAL A 89 21.02 -4.05 -3.79
CA VAL A 89 21.18 -2.68 -4.29
C VAL A 89 22.66 -2.31 -4.45
N LYS A 90 22.97 -1.61 -5.53
CA LYS A 90 24.34 -1.21 -5.87
C LYS A 90 24.72 0.19 -5.38
N ASP A 91 23.78 1.08 -5.16
CA ASP A 91 24.03 2.48 -4.81
C ASP A 91 22.77 3.12 -4.20
N LYS A 92 22.89 4.40 -3.80
CA LYS A 92 21.80 5.24 -3.29
C LYS A 92 20.58 5.27 -4.22
N GLU A 93 20.79 5.30 -5.53
CA GLU A 93 19.69 5.40 -6.50
C GLU A 93 18.86 4.11 -6.54
N GLU A 94 19.52 2.94 -6.58
CA GLU A 94 18.84 1.64 -6.51
C GLU A 94 18.16 1.43 -5.14
N LEU A 95 18.76 1.89 -4.04
CA LEU A 95 18.16 1.86 -2.71
C LEU A 95 16.83 2.63 -2.67
N TYR A 96 16.84 3.88 -3.13
CA TYR A 96 15.64 4.71 -3.17
C TYR A 96 14.60 4.18 -4.15
N LYS A 97 15.04 3.62 -5.28
CA LYS A 97 14.15 2.96 -6.23
C LYS A 97 13.36 1.83 -5.58
N VAL A 98 14.03 0.96 -4.82
CA VAL A 98 13.38 -0.17 -4.14
C VAL A 98 12.32 0.31 -3.14
N LEU A 99 12.64 1.34 -2.35
CA LEU A 99 11.68 1.94 -1.41
C LEU A 99 10.48 2.57 -2.16
N ALA A 100 10.75 3.33 -3.21
CA ALA A 100 9.72 4.01 -4.02
C ALA A 100 8.80 3.02 -4.73
N ASP A 101 9.35 1.96 -5.31
CA ASP A 101 8.60 0.88 -5.97
C ASP A 101 7.67 0.16 -4.97
N GLU A 102 8.15 -0.15 -3.76
CA GLU A 102 7.32 -0.81 -2.75
C GLU A 102 6.20 0.09 -2.22
N MET A 103 6.43 1.41 -2.12
CA MET A 103 5.37 2.37 -1.82
C MET A 103 4.35 2.46 -2.97
N ALA A 104 4.81 2.51 -4.22
CA ALA A 104 3.94 2.57 -5.40
C ALA A 104 3.10 1.29 -5.54
N ASP A 105 3.70 0.13 -5.35
CA ASP A 105 3.01 -1.16 -5.36
C ASP A 105 1.99 -1.24 -4.22
N CYS A 106 2.31 -0.73 -3.03
CA CYS A 106 1.36 -0.61 -1.92
C CYS A 106 0.16 0.26 -2.32
N TRP A 107 0.39 1.42 -2.95
CA TRP A 107 -0.70 2.29 -3.41
C TRP A 107 -1.60 1.61 -4.45
N TRP A 108 -0.98 0.93 -5.41
CA TRP A 108 -1.67 0.19 -6.47
C TRP A 108 -2.48 -0.98 -5.92
N MET A 109 -1.91 -1.79 -5.03
CA MET A 109 -2.59 -2.93 -4.40
C MET A 109 -3.91 -2.52 -3.73
N PHE A 110 -3.97 -1.33 -3.16
CA PHE A 110 -5.16 -0.84 -2.47
C PHE A 110 -6.09 0.03 -3.34
N GLY A 111 -5.95 -0.08 -4.66
CA GLY A 111 -6.88 0.51 -5.63
C GLY A 111 -6.72 2.01 -5.83
N GLU A 112 -5.57 2.58 -5.47
CA GLU A 112 -5.19 3.97 -5.78
C GLU A 112 -6.22 5.02 -5.33
N GLY A 113 -6.91 4.77 -4.21
CA GLY A 113 -7.94 5.68 -3.69
C GLY A 113 -9.26 5.64 -4.46
N LYS A 114 -9.43 4.69 -5.37
CA LYS A 114 -10.65 4.51 -6.20
C LYS A 114 -11.63 3.53 -5.57
N VAL A 115 -11.23 2.80 -4.54
CA VAL A 115 -11.94 1.63 -4.02
C VAL A 115 -12.17 1.76 -2.52
N ASP A 116 -13.44 1.83 -2.11
CA ASP A 116 -13.85 1.70 -0.72
C ASP A 116 -13.90 0.22 -0.34
N TYR A 117 -12.88 -0.28 0.35
CA TYR A 117 -12.78 -1.69 0.76
C TYR A 117 -13.06 -1.92 2.25
N VAL A 118 -13.45 -0.88 3.00
CA VAL A 118 -13.73 -0.97 4.44
C VAL A 118 -15.16 -0.67 4.83
N GLN A 119 -15.98 -0.24 3.87
CA GLN A 119 -17.40 0.04 4.07
C GLN A 119 -17.62 1.26 4.99
N SER A 120 -18.78 1.90 4.81
CA SER A 120 -19.19 3.03 5.63
C SER A 120 -19.79 2.54 6.94
N ASP A 121 -18.94 2.15 7.89
CA ASP A 121 -19.37 1.99 9.26
C ASP A 121 -19.97 3.31 9.80
N MET A 122 -21.03 3.21 10.59
CA MET A 122 -21.62 4.36 11.31
C MET A 122 -20.69 4.95 12.37
N THR A 123 -19.50 4.37 12.57
CA THR A 123 -18.44 4.87 13.42
C THR A 123 -17.19 5.12 12.58
N LYS A 124 -16.52 6.25 12.82
CA LYS A 124 -15.23 6.56 12.18
C LYS A 124 -14.18 5.59 12.71
N LYS A 125 -13.63 4.78 11.82
CA LYS A 125 -12.57 3.84 12.13
C LYS A 125 -11.44 4.00 11.13
N LEU A 126 -10.20 4.00 11.60
CA LEU A 126 -9.03 3.95 10.74
C LEU A 126 -8.62 2.49 10.58
N TYR A 127 -8.74 2.01 9.36
CA TYR A 127 -8.29 0.68 8.97
C TYR A 127 -6.93 0.81 8.32
N CYS A 128 -5.97 0.01 8.77
CA CYS A 128 -4.61 0.03 8.26
C CYS A 128 -4.23 -1.31 7.65
N SER A 129 -3.31 -1.25 6.69
CA SER A 129 -2.75 -2.40 6.01
C SER A 129 -1.24 -2.26 5.93
N ILE A 130 -0.51 -3.30 6.36
CA ILE A 130 0.94 -3.34 6.26
C ILE A 130 1.30 -4.03 4.95
N CYS A 131 1.71 -3.25 3.96
CA CYS A 131 2.10 -3.74 2.64
C CYS A 131 3.43 -4.50 2.72
N SER A 132 4.42 -3.91 3.39
CA SER A 132 5.73 -4.53 3.57
C SER A 132 6.37 -4.17 4.90
N GLN A 133 7.20 -5.08 5.38
CA GLN A 133 8.14 -4.87 6.48
C GLN A 133 9.55 -4.90 5.91
N ILE A 134 10.27 -3.80 6.08
CA ILE A 134 11.58 -3.55 5.49
C ILE A 134 12.63 -3.61 6.59
N ALA A 135 13.70 -4.35 6.34
CA ALA A 135 14.94 -4.30 7.11
C ALA A 135 16.10 -3.93 6.19
N PHE A 136 17.08 -3.21 6.75
CA PHE A 136 18.32 -2.89 6.08
C PHE A 136 19.43 -3.77 6.63
N ASP A 137 20.16 -4.43 5.73
CA ASP A 137 21.28 -5.28 6.10
C ASP A 137 22.53 -4.48 6.48
N ASP A 138 23.34 -5.01 7.39
CA ASP A 138 24.56 -4.34 7.86
C ASP A 138 25.60 -4.11 6.74
N SER A 139 25.50 -4.85 5.62
CA SER A 139 26.34 -4.61 4.45
C SER A 139 26.20 -3.20 3.86
N LEU A 140 25.05 -2.54 4.03
CA LEU A 140 24.85 -1.15 3.57
C LEU A 140 25.64 -0.13 4.40
N LYS A 141 25.99 -0.47 5.65
CA LYS A 141 26.74 0.41 6.57
C LYS A 141 28.24 0.39 6.32
N LYS A 142 28.74 -0.60 5.57
CA LYS A 142 30.17 -0.73 5.26
C LYS A 142 30.67 0.34 4.28
N ASP A 143 29.75 0.95 3.52
CA ASP A 143 30.01 1.96 2.49
C ASP A 143 28.90 3.02 2.53
N GLU A 144 28.78 3.69 3.69
CA GLU A 144 27.74 4.66 4.02
C GLU A 144 27.53 5.73 2.92
N GLU A 145 28.63 6.31 2.42
CA GLU A 145 28.60 7.35 1.38
C GLU A 145 27.97 6.86 0.07
N ARG A 146 28.31 5.66 -0.37
CA ARG A 146 27.80 5.06 -1.61
C ARG A 146 26.29 4.87 -1.61
N TYR A 147 25.71 4.60 -0.44
CA TYR A 147 24.28 4.37 -0.27
C TYR A 147 23.53 5.61 0.22
N GLY A 148 24.21 6.75 0.41
CA GLY A 148 23.60 7.96 0.94
C GLY A 148 23.08 7.79 2.37
N ILE A 149 23.80 7.00 3.17
CA ILE A 149 23.52 6.77 4.59
C ILE A 149 24.57 7.56 5.36
N GLU A 150 24.16 8.44 6.26
CA GLU A 150 25.07 9.20 7.10
C GLU A 150 24.78 8.89 8.57
N ASN A 151 25.76 8.34 9.30
CA ASN A 151 25.59 7.93 10.70
C ASN A 151 24.42 6.94 10.87
N ALA A 152 24.39 5.90 10.04
CA ALA A 152 23.28 4.95 9.95
C ALA A 152 21.90 5.58 9.68
N LYS A 153 21.84 6.76 9.05
CA LYS A 153 20.58 7.43 8.73
C LYS A 153 20.44 7.78 7.26
N ILE A 154 19.29 7.47 6.67
CA ILE A 154 18.90 7.93 5.34
C ILE A 154 18.23 9.30 5.49
N ASN A 155 18.72 10.29 4.74
CA ASN A 155 18.07 11.58 4.67
C ASN A 155 16.73 11.46 3.94
N GLN A 156 15.63 11.77 4.63
CA GLN A 156 14.29 11.66 4.05
C GLN A 156 14.05 12.72 2.97
N LYS A 157 14.63 13.92 3.08
CA LYS A 157 14.52 14.95 2.04
C LYS A 157 15.11 14.43 0.72
N ASP A 158 16.30 13.86 0.74
CA ASP A 158 16.95 13.25 -0.43
C ASP A 158 16.09 12.13 -1.05
N PHE A 159 15.37 11.37 -0.22
CA PHE A 159 14.43 10.37 -0.70
C PHE A 159 13.21 11.00 -1.39
N TYR A 160 12.63 12.07 -0.83
CA TYR A 160 11.52 12.78 -1.49
C TYR A 160 11.97 13.54 -2.75
N GLU A 161 13.20 14.06 -2.79
CA GLU A 161 13.84 14.57 -4.01
C GLU A 161 13.86 13.49 -5.10
N TYR A 162 14.27 12.27 -4.75
CA TYR A 162 14.22 11.14 -5.66
C TYR A 162 12.79 10.84 -6.14
N LEU A 163 11.80 10.88 -5.24
CA LEU A 163 10.39 10.66 -5.63
C LEU A 163 9.89 11.73 -6.61
N ALA A 164 10.33 12.99 -6.47
CA ALA A 164 9.98 14.09 -7.37
C ALA A 164 10.63 13.94 -8.75
N ASP A 165 11.90 13.55 -8.79
CA ASP A 165 12.70 13.50 -10.02
C ASP A 165 12.45 12.25 -10.87
N LYS A 166 12.15 11.11 -10.22
CA LYS A 166 12.05 9.82 -10.91
C LYS A 166 10.62 9.49 -11.29
N LYS A 167 10.46 9.01 -12.53
CA LYS A 167 9.18 8.57 -13.09
C LYS A 167 8.92 7.11 -12.80
N ILE A 168 7.65 6.77 -12.57
CA ILE A 168 7.22 5.39 -12.43
C ILE A 168 7.33 4.68 -13.78
N SER A 169 7.86 3.45 -13.77
CA SER A 169 7.92 2.63 -14.98
C SER A 169 6.52 2.49 -15.58
N LYS A 170 6.34 2.94 -16.83
CA LYS A 170 5.11 2.97 -17.66
C LYS A 170 4.33 4.30 -17.70
N ASN A 171 4.58 5.23 -16.79
CA ASN A 171 3.85 6.52 -16.76
C ASN A 171 4.81 7.70 -16.90
N GLU A 172 4.31 8.84 -17.36
CA GLU A 172 5.10 10.08 -17.47
C GLU A 172 5.15 10.89 -16.16
N ILE A 173 4.48 10.42 -15.11
CA ILE A 173 4.37 11.05 -13.79
C ILE A 173 5.47 10.58 -12.83
N SER A 174 5.86 11.45 -11.89
CA SER A 174 6.84 11.12 -10.85
C SER A 174 6.24 10.23 -9.75
N TYR A 175 7.07 9.61 -8.91
CA TYR A 175 6.57 8.90 -7.73
C TYR A 175 5.87 9.84 -6.76
N LEU A 176 6.39 11.06 -6.57
CA LEU A 176 5.80 12.07 -5.69
C LEU A 176 4.39 12.46 -6.14
N GLU A 177 4.22 12.70 -7.45
CA GLU A 177 2.91 13.00 -8.05
C GLU A 177 1.96 11.80 -7.91
N TYR A 178 2.43 10.58 -8.18
CA TYR A 178 1.59 9.39 -8.08
C TYR A 178 1.13 9.09 -6.65
N LEU A 179 2.06 9.13 -5.69
CA LEU A 179 1.81 8.75 -4.31
C LEU A 179 1.07 9.84 -3.55
N TYR A 180 1.37 11.10 -3.81
CA TYR A 180 0.94 12.23 -2.98
C TYR A 180 0.30 13.39 -3.76
N GLY A 181 0.29 13.36 -5.10
CA GLY A 181 -0.37 14.38 -5.91
C GLY A 181 0.38 15.70 -6.04
N PHE A 182 1.67 15.75 -5.66
CA PHE A 182 2.52 16.93 -5.79
C PHE A 182 3.43 16.82 -7.01
N ASN A 183 3.54 17.89 -7.79
CA ASN A 183 4.29 17.85 -9.05
C ASN A 183 5.80 17.96 -8.83
N ASP A 184 6.20 18.66 -7.77
CA ASP A 184 7.59 18.91 -7.42
C ASP A 184 7.79 18.96 -5.90
N LEU A 185 9.06 18.97 -5.49
CA LEU A 185 9.44 19.00 -4.08
C LEU A 185 9.12 20.34 -3.41
N GLU A 186 9.16 21.47 -4.13
CA GLU A 186 8.92 22.79 -3.53
C GLU A 186 7.47 22.91 -3.04
N GLU A 187 6.52 22.42 -3.86
CA GLU A 187 5.10 22.33 -3.50
C GLU A 187 4.89 21.43 -2.28
N PHE A 188 5.61 20.31 -2.23
CA PHE A 188 5.58 19.38 -1.11
C PHE A 188 6.16 19.99 0.17
N GLU A 189 7.32 20.65 0.08
CA GLU A 189 7.98 21.32 1.20
C GLU A 189 7.14 22.46 1.75
N LYS A 190 6.53 23.27 0.87
CA LYS A 190 5.58 24.30 1.28
C LYS A 190 4.44 23.71 2.08
N TYR A 191 3.88 22.60 1.59
CA TYR A 191 2.83 21.89 2.31
C TYR A 191 3.30 21.37 3.67
N LEU A 192 4.50 20.76 3.76
CA LEU A 192 5.09 20.31 5.03
C LEU A 192 5.30 21.49 6.01
N ASN A 193 5.76 22.64 5.51
CA ASN A 193 5.96 23.84 6.31
C ASN A 193 4.63 24.42 6.83
N GLU A 194 3.56 24.41 6.03
CA GLU A 194 2.22 24.86 6.45
C GLU A 194 1.66 24.04 7.63
N ILE A 195 2.10 22.78 7.75
CA ILE A 195 1.71 21.87 8.83
C ILE A 195 2.76 21.76 9.94
N GLU A 196 3.74 22.67 9.93
CA GLU A 196 4.86 22.75 10.88
C GLU A 196 5.62 21.42 11.00
N LYS A 197 5.94 20.81 9.86
CA LYS A 197 6.70 19.55 9.78
C LYS A 197 8.00 19.72 9.01
N GLU A 198 8.98 18.94 9.47
CA GLU A 198 10.29 18.80 8.84
C GLU A 198 10.50 17.34 8.42
N PHE A 199 11.37 17.15 7.43
CA PHE A 199 11.84 15.82 7.06
C PHE A 199 12.61 15.18 8.21
N ASN A 200 12.28 13.93 8.53
CA ASN A 200 12.96 13.15 9.56
C ASN A 200 13.78 12.04 8.91
N ASN A 201 15.01 11.84 9.35
CA ASN A 201 15.85 10.79 8.79
C ASN A 201 15.40 9.38 9.24
N PHE A 202 15.59 8.38 8.38
CA PHE A 202 15.33 6.98 8.70
C PHE A 202 16.57 6.31 9.29
N ASP A 203 16.51 5.79 10.50
CA ASP A 203 17.62 5.02 11.09
C ASP A 203 17.64 3.60 10.53
N VAL A 204 18.65 3.25 9.74
CA VAL A 204 18.74 1.94 9.05
C VAL A 204 19.02 0.78 10.02
N ASN A 205 19.26 1.04 11.31
CA ASN A 205 19.30 -0.02 12.32
C ASN A 205 17.89 -0.53 12.67
N ASN A 206 16.86 0.24 12.36
CA ASN A 206 15.48 -0.10 12.69
C ASN A 206 14.80 -0.81 11.51
N GLN A 207 13.73 -1.53 11.82
CA GLN A 207 12.82 -2.06 10.81
C GLN A 207 11.71 -1.06 10.55
N PHE A 208 11.15 -1.07 9.34
CA PHE A 208 10.11 -0.14 8.92
C PHE A 208 8.92 -0.88 8.32
N TYR A 209 7.72 -0.34 8.51
CA TYR A 209 6.53 -0.73 7.78
C TYR A 209 6.26 0.28 6.66
N ILE A 210 5.92 -0.22 5.47
CA ILE A 210 5.14 0.55 4.51
C ILE A 210 3.68 0.30 4.82
N ILE A 211 3.02 1.31 5.37
CA ILE A 211 1.62 1.24 5.78
C ILE A 211 0.77 2.13 4.88
N ILE A 212 -0.44 1.65 4.60
CA ILE A 212 -1.51 2.43 4.00
C ILE A 212 -2.74 2.33 4.90
N GLY A 213 -3.63 3.31 4.83
CA GLY A 213 -4.89 3.25 5.56
C GLY A 213 -6.04 3.88 4.81
N ILE A 214 -7.24 3.53 5.24
CA ILE A 214 -8.50 4.10 4.76
C ILE A 214 -9.39 4.35 5.97
N SER A 215 -10.10 5.48 5.96
CA SER A 215 -11.08 5.81 6.99
C SER A 215 -12.50 5.66 6.46
N SER A 216 -13.39 5.06 7.26
CA SER A 216 -14.81 4.97 6.93
C SER A 216 -15.47 6.36 6.97
N LYS A 217 -16.39 6.62 6.02
CA LYS A 217 -17.12 7.89 5.90
C LYS A 217 -17.95 8.24 7.13
N ILE A 218 -17.52 9.27 7.87
CA ILE A 218 -18.41 10.23 8.57
C ILE A 218 -17.77 11.61 8.49
N SER A 219 -18.54 12.62 8.05
CA SER A 219 -18.34 14.08 8.18
C SER A 219 -16.89 14.62 8.15
N THR A 220 -16.62 15.40 7.11
CA THR A 220 -15.40 16.05 6.57
C THR A 220 -14.41 16.75 7.53
N LEU A 221 -14.47 16.60 8.86
CA LEU A 221 -13.70 17.48 9.75
C LEU A 221 -13.24 16.93 11.11
N SER A 222 -13.37 15.63 11.42
CA SER A 222 -13.32 15.18 12.84
C SER A 222 -12.42 13.97 13.19
N TRP A 223 -11.40 13.61 12.39
CA TRP A 223 -10.29 12.83 12.96
C TRP A 223 -9.45 13.69 13.95
N ALA A 224 -9.62 15.02 13.88
CA ALA A 224 -9.01 16.04 14.73
C ALA A 224 -9.63 16.27 16.12
N VAL A 225 -10.79 15.66 16.47
CA VAL A 225 -11.58 16.16 17.63
C VAL A 225 -12.10 15.08 18.58
N SER A 226 -12.07 13.79 18.23
CA SER A 226 -12.70 12.74 19.06
C SER A 226 -11.69 11.88 19.84
N GLY A 227 -10.80 12.54 20.57
CA GLY A 227 -9.94 11.91 21.56
C GLY A 227 -9.12 12.99 22.25
N ALA A 228 -9.51 13.34 23.48
CA ALA A 228 -8.95 14.45 24.26
C ALA A 228 -7.43 14.59 24.10
N GLY A 229 -6.97 15.56 23.30
CA GLY A 229 -5.56 15.98 23.24
C GLY A 229 -4.87 16.02 21.88
N LEU A 230 -5.52 15.65 20.77
CA LEU A 230 -4.88 15.68 19.43
C LEU A 230 -5.50 16.76 18.54
N GLY A 231 -4.97 17.98 18.60
CA GLY A 231 -5.40 19.10 17.76
C GLY A 231 -4.80 18.99 16.36
N LEU A 232 -5.63 18.67 15.37
CA LEU A 232 -5.17 18.44 14.00
C LEU A 232 -5.72 19.53 13.09
N ALA A 233 -4.82 20.36 12.58
CA ALA A 233 -5.13 21.38 11.59
C ALA A 233 -5.21 20.70 10.22
N VAL A 234 -6.42 20.55 9.68
CA VAL A 234 -6.63 20.10 8.30
C VAL A 234 -6.55 21.33 7.40
N PHE A 235 -5.42 21.50 6.70
CA PHE A 235 -5.32 22.43 5.59
C PHE A 235 -5.83 21.73 4.34
N ALA A 236 -6.92 22.24 3.77
CA ALA A 236 -7.43 21.75 2.49
C ALA A 236 -6.77 22.54 1.37
N LEU A 237 -5.79 21.94 0.70
CA LEU A 237 -5.26 22.48 -0.55
C LEU A 237 -6.01 21.81 -1.72
N THR A 238 -6.63 22.62 -2.57
CA THR A 238 -7.26 22.14 -3.80
C THR A 238 -6.24 22.21 -4.92
N PHE A 239 -5.80 21.04 -5.42
CA PHE A 239 -4.92 20.97 -6.59
C PHE A 239 -5.74 20.60 -7.82
N THR A 240 -5.58 21.38 -8.89
CA THR A 240 -6.09 21.04 -10.22
C THR A 240 -4.94 20.38 -10.99
N PRO A 241 -4.92 19.05 -11.17
CA PRO A 241 -3.88 18.42 -11.98
C PRO A 241 -3.97 18.92 -13.44
N LEU A 242 -2.83 18.93 -14.14
CA LEU A 242 -2.72 19.32 -15.55
C LEU A 242 -3.41 18.33 -16.51
N ALA A 243 -3.88 17.19 -16.00
CA ALA A 243 -4.74 16.25 -16.72
C ALA A 243 -6.23 16.52 -16.43
N PRO A 244 -7.15 16.36 -17.41
CA PRO A 244 -8.55 16.79 -17.32
C PRO A 244 -9.46 15.98 -16.37
N SER A 245 -8.95 15.41 -15.28
CA SER A 245 -9.72 14.52 -14.41
C SER A 245 -9.56 14.87 -12.93
N VAL A 246 -10.62 15.48 -12.40
CA VAL A 246 -11.06 15.58 -10.98
C VAL A 246 -10.09 16.32 -10.02
N PRO A 247 -10.50 17.44 -9.41
CA PRO A 247 -9.70 18.09 -8.37
C PRO A 247 -9.55 17.17 -7.15
N PHE A 248 -8.32 16.96 -6.70
CA PHE A 248 -8.03 16.24 -5.46
C PHE A 248 -7.85 17.25 -4.32
N ILE A 249 -8.38 16.91 -3.14
CA ILE A 249 -8.15 17.67 -1.91
C ILE A 249 -7.07 16.94 -1.13
N VAL A 250 -5.95 17.64 -0.91
CA VAL A 250 -4.85 17.16 -0.08
C VAL A 250 -5.04 17.67 1.34
N GLY A 251 -5.06 16.75 2.32
CA GLY A 251 -5.14 17.05 3.75
C GLY A 251 -4.00 16.38 4.50
N ALA A 252 -3.48 17.01 5.56
CA ALA A 252 -2.38 16.43 6.33
C ALA A 252 -2.88 15.71 7.56
N GLY A 253 -2.42 14.47 7.74
CA GLY A 253 -2.61 13.66 8.94
C GLY A 253 -1.52 13.93 9.99
N LEU A 254 -1.63 14.94 10.85
CA LEU A 254 -0.69 15.08 11.98
C LEU A 254 -1.11 14.12 13.11
N ILE A 255 -0.20 13.66 13.96
CA ILE A 255 -0.59 13.10 15.28
C ILE A 255 0.33 13.73 16.30
N THR A 256 -0.24 14.39 17.32
CA THR A 256 0.52 15.08 18.37
C THR A 256 0.65 14.19 19.60
N THR A 257 1.63 13.29 19.66
CA THR A 257 1.80 12.40 20.82
C THR A 257 2.38 13.14 22.03
N GLY A 258 1.53 13.67 22.92
CA GLY A 258 1.81 13.93 24.36
C GLY A 258 3.00 14.83 24.79
N GLY A 259 3.86 15.25 23.87
CA GLY A 259 5.00 16.15 24.06
C GLY A 259 5.04 17.15 22.91
N ALA A 260 5.71 18.28 23.08
CA ALA A 260 5.65 19.44 22.19
C ALA A 260 6.16 19.20 20.74
N THR A 261 6.61 17.99 20.40
CA THR A 261 7.06 17.63 19.06
C THR A 261 5.96 16.84 18.35
N SER A 262 5.32 17.46 17.38
CA SER A 262 4.35 16.79 16.54
C SER A 262 5.11 15.97 15.49
N THR A 263 4.92 14.65 15.40
CA THR A 263 5.55 13.82 14.34
C THR A 263 4.60 13.70 13.14
N LEU A 264 5.12 13.77 11.91
CA LEU A 264 4.32 13.50 10.72
C LEU A 264 4.10 12.00 10.65
N VAL A 265 2.83 11.58 10.67
CA VAL A 265 2.49 10.14 10.64
C VAL A 265 2.22 9.68 9.22
N GLY A 266 1.74 10.59 8.37
CA GLY A 266 1.61 10.41 6.94
C GLY A 266 0.66 11.43 6.35
N ILE A 267 0.43 11.31 5.04
CA ILE A 267 -0.38 12.27 4.27
C ILE A 267 -1.71 11.62 3.94
N THR A 268 -2.80 12.35 4.15
CA THR A 268 -4.15 11.84 3.94
C THR A 268 -4.81 12.49 2.74
N LEU A 269 -5.16 11.73 1.72
CA LEU A 269 -5.81 12.27 0.52
C LEU A 269 -7.23 11.75 0.40
N LYS A 270 -8.14 12.64 0.01
CA LYS A 270 -9.49 12.22 -0.37
C LYS A 270 -9.41 11.50 -1.72
N GLY A 271 -9.77 10.23 -1.74
CA GLY A 271 -9.81 9.39 -2.93
C GLY A 271 -11.05 9.65 -3.79
N LEU A 272 -11.06 9.04 -4.98
CA LEU A 272 -12.22 9.06 -5.90
C LEU A 272 -13.41 8.27 -5.35
N SER A 273 -13.20 7.32 -4.44
CA SER A 273 -14.28 6.67 -3.68
C SER A 273 -15.04 7.64 -2.76
N GLY A 274 -14.44 8.81 -2.49
CA GLY A 274 -14.93 9.82 -1.56
C GLY A 274 -14.47 9.60 -0.11
N ASP A 275 -13.67 8.58 0.17
CA ASP A 275 -13.07 8.31 1.49
C ASP A 275 -11.69 8.97 1.63
N GLU A 276 -11.20 9.11 2.86
CA GLU A 276 -9.85 9.61 3.12
C GLU A 276 -8.88 8.44 3.28
N TYR A 277 -7.76 8.50 2.55
CA TYR A 277 -6.72 7.49 2.52
C TYR A 277 -5.43 8.03 3.12
N LEU A 278 -4.88 7.33 4.11
CA LEU A 278 -3.48 7.49 4.49
C LEU A 278 -2.62 6.90 3.36
N ARG A 279 -1.90 7.75 2.65
CA ARG A 279 -1.00 7.34 1.56
C ARG A 279 0.14 6.47 2.09
N PRO A 280 0.73 5.61 1.24
CA PRO A 280 1.82 4.75 1.65
C PRO A 280 2.89 5.57 2.37
N THR A 281 3.17 5.22 3.61
CA THR A 281 4.13 5.93 4.45
C THR A 281 5.07 4.92 5.09
N ILE A 282 6.36 5.26 5.12
CA ILE A 282 7.39 4.47 5.80
C ILE A 282 7.40 4.87 7.27
N ILE A 283 7.11 3.92 8.16
CA ILE A 283 7.04 4.15 9.61
C ILE A 283 7.89 3.11 10.33
N GLU A 284 8.72 3.55 11.28
CA GLU A 284 9.52 2.66 12.11
C GLU A 284 8.63 1.68 12.92
N VAL A 285 9.00 0.40 12.90
CA VAL A 285 8.36 -0.66 13.67
C VAL A 285 8.52 -0.36 15.17
N ASN A 286 7.44 -0.47 15.94
CA ASN A 286 7.37 -0.15 17.38
C ASN A 286 7.49 1.33 17.76
N SER A 287 7.58 2.25 16.80
CA SER A 287 7.55 3.68 17.08
C SER A 287 6.23 4.09 17.77
N ASP A 288 6.29 5.14 18.60
CA ASP A 288 5.08 5.71 19.20
C ASP A 288 4.16 6.30 18.12
N VAL A 289 4.73 6.72 17.00
CA VAL A 289 4.01 7.10 15.77
C VAL A 289 3.12 5.95 15.30
N PHE A 290 3.68 4.76 15.09
CA PHE A 290 2.90 3.58 14.68
C PHE A 290 1.81 3.22 15.69
N LYS A 291 2.12 3.23 16.99
CA LYS A 291 1.12 2.96 18.04
C LYS A 291 0.01 4.03 18.08
N SER A 292 0.36 5.28 17.79
CA SER A 292 -0.56 6.42 17.82
C SER A 292 -1.56 6.46 16.68
N LEU A 293 -1.28 5.76 15.57
CA LEU A 293 -2.24 5.57 14.48
C LEU A 293 -3.55 4.95 14.97
N LYS A 294 -3.52 4.18 16.08
CA LYS A 294 -4.70 3.49 16.61
C LYS A 294 -5.46 2.74 15.52
N CYS A 295 -4.72 2.09 14.62
CA CYS A 295 -5.28 1.22 13.60
C CYS A 295 -6.20 0.22 14.31
N GLU A 296 -7.50 0.32 14.05
CA GLU A 296 -8.49 -0.49 14.77
C GLU A 296 -8.33 -1.97 14.42
N GLU A 297 -8.00 -2.21 13.15
CA GLU A 297 -7.68 -3.52 12.62
C GLU A 297 -6.51 -3.39 11.64
N ILE A 298 -5.55 -4.30 11.75
CA ILE A 298 -4.54 -4.53 10.71
C ILE A 298 -5.15 -5.56 9.77
N LEU A 299 -5.57 -5.11 8.60
CA LEU A 299 -6.33 -5.94 7.65
C LEU A 299 -5.48 -6.92 6.85
N THR A 300 -4.15 -6.83 6.97
CA THR A 300 -3.20 -7.69 6.28
C THR A 300 -2.82 -8.89 7.14
N PHE A 301 -2.71 -10.05 6.51
CA PHE A 301 -2.17 -11.25 7.14
C PHE A 301 -0.66 -11.09 7.36
N GLN A 302 -0.21 -11.24 8.61
CA GLN A 302 1.20 -11.23 9.01
C GLN A 302 1.85 -12.61 8.84
#